data_AF-A0A2E3MHR2-F1
#
_entry.id   AF-A0A2E3MHR2-F1
#
_cell.length_a   1.000
_cell.length_b   1.000
_cell.length_c   1.000
_cell.angle_alpha   90.00
_cell.angle_beta   90.00
_cell.angle_gamma   90.00
#
_symmetry.space_group_name_H-M   'P 1'
#
loop_
_entity.id
_entity.type
_entity.pdbx_description
1 polymer ?
#
loop_
_entity_poly.entity_id
_entity_poly.type
_entity_poly.pdbx_seq_one_letter_code
_entity_poly.pdbx_strand_id
1 'polypeptide(L)' 'MHKLQQVAVYYYTQILLEIKKSLSRYRLRENLNQQDFAEQINITQPELSKMETGKRPIGKTVAKRIAKAFGVNYQIFL' A
#
# COMPACT_ATOMS: atom_id res chain seq x y z
N MET A 1 12.14 -33.80 8.23
CA MET A 1 11.72 -32.54 8.90
C MET A 1 12.28 -31.26 8.27
N HIS A 2 13.34 -31.30 7.45
CA HIS A 2 13.89 -30.09 6.79
C HIS A 2 13.11 -29.54 5.57
N LYS A 3 12.23 -30.31 4.92
CA LYS A 3 11.42 -29.79 3.79
C LYS A 3 10.32 -28.81 4.20
N LEU A 4 9.80 -28.90 5.43
CA LEU A 4 8.69 -28.06 5.90
C LEU A 4 9.11 -26.59 6.11
N GLN A 5 10.37 -26.34 6.47
CA GLN A 5 10.88 -24.96 6.62
C GLN A 5 11.01 -24.25 5.27
N GLN A 6 11.39 -24.96 4.21
CA GLN A 6 11.56 -24.36 2.88
C GLN A 6 10.20 -23.98 2.25
N VAL A 7 9.17 -24.77 2.53
CA VAL A 7 7.79 -24.51 2.12
C VAL A 7 7.19 -23.33 2.89
N ALA A 8 7.41 -23.25 4.20
CA ALA A 8 6.96 -22.12 5.01
C ALA A 8 7.62 -20.79 4.62
N VAL A 9 8.92 -20.80 4.32
CA VAL A 9 9.62 -19.62 3.79
C VAL A 9 9.04 -19.25 2.43
N TYR A 10 8.85 -20.19 1.50
CA TYR A 10 8.23 -19.93 0.19
C TYR A 10 6.83 -19.34 0.32
N TYR A 11 5.96 -19.87 1.19
CA TYR A 11 4.65 -19.28 1.44
C TYR A 11 4.76 -17.89 2.09
N TYR A 12 5.72 -17.66 2.98
CA TYR A 12 5.94 -16.34 3.56
C TYR A 12 6.43 -15.33 2.51
N THR A 13 7.32 -15.74 1.59
CA THR A 13 7.72 -14.90 0.46
C THR A 13 6.57 -14.68 -0.51
N GLN A 14 5.77 -15.70 -0.86
CA GLN A 14 4.60 -15.56 -1.72
C GLN A 14 3.54 -14.66 -1.08
N ILE A 15 3.31 -14.75 0.24
CA ILE A 15 2.43 -13.83 0.97
C ILE A 15 2.99 -12.40 0.94
N LEU A 16 4.30 -12.21 1.16
CA LEU A 16 4.94 -10.90 1.07
C LEU A 16 5.00 -10.34 -0.37
N LEU A 17 4.95 -11.19 -1.39
CA LEU A 17 5.01 -10.84 -2.81
C LEU A 17 3.61 -10.65 -3.43
N GLU A 18 2.59 -11.39 -2.96
CA GLU A 18 1.16 -11.21 -3.28
C GLU A 18 0.56 -9.99 -2.56
N ILE A 19 1.20 -9.53 -1.46
CA ILE A 19 1.06 -8.15 -0.96
C ILE A 19 1.80 -7.20 -1.90
N LYS A 20 1.36 -7.15 -3.16
CA LYS A 20 1.49 -5.94 -3.97
C LYS A 20 0.80 -4.86 -3.14
N LYS A 21 1.61 -3.99 -2.51
CA LYS A 21 1.24 -3.09 -1.39
C LYS A 21 -0.11 -2.41 -1.65
N SER A 22 -1.17 -2.97 -1.07
CA SER A 22 -2.49 -2.35 -1.19
C SER A 22 -2.46 -1.08 -0.34
N LEU A 23 -2.66 0.06 -0.98
CA LEU A 23 -2.72 1.38 -0.35
C LEU A 23 -3.70 1.39 0.85
N SER A 24 -4.77 0.59 0.78
CA SER A 24 -5.73 0.41 1.87
C SER A 24 -5.11 -0.21 3.12
N ARG A 25 -4.22 -1.19 2.98
CA ARG A 25 -3.51 -1.79 4.12
C ARG A 25 -2.55 -0.80 4.76
N TYR A 26 -1.94 0.08 3.96
CA TYR A 26 -1.09 1.14 4.49
C TYR A 26 -1.93 2.10 5.33
N ARG A 27 -3.02 2.63 4.76
CA ARG A 27 -3.95 3.51 5.44
C ARG A 27 -4.53 2.92 6.74
N LEU A 28 -4.92 1.64 6.71
CA LEU A 28 -5.47 0.96 7.88
C LEU A 28 -4.43 0.78 9.01
N ARG A 29 -3.13 0.63 8.69
CA ARG A 29 -2.07 0.62 9.70
C ARG A 29 -1.92 1.96 10.40
N GLU A 30 -2.14 3.05 9.66
CA GLU A 30 -2.14 4.41 10.21
C GLU A 30 -3.45 4.75 10.96
N ASN A 31 -4.39 3.80 11.07
CA ASN A 31 -5.72 3.98 11.69
C ASN A 31 -6.56 5.10 11.04
N LEU A 32 -6.38 5.34 9.74
CA LEU A 32 -7.07 6.40 9.01
C LEU A 32 -8.25 5.86 8.21
N ASN A 33 -9.35 6.61 8.17
CA ASN A 33 -10.40 6.37 7.20
C ASN A 33 -9.98 6.91 5.82
N GLN A 34 -10.72 6.59 4.75
CA GLN A 34 -10.35 7.02 3.39
C GLN A 34 -10.37 8.54 3.20
N GLN A 35 -11.25 9.25 3.92
CA GLN A 35 -11.30 10.71 3.88
C GLN A 35 -10.04 11.32 4.50
N ASP A 36 -9.69 10.94 5.72
CA ASP A 36 -8.53 11.50 6.45
C ASP A 36 -7.22 11.25 5.68
N PHE A 37 -7.06 10.05 5.12
CA PHE A 37 -5.87 9.72 4.35
C PHE A 37 -5.79 10.52 3.04
N ALA A 38 -6.91 10.70 2.35
CA ALA A 38 -6.97 11.46 1.11
C ALA A 38 -6.62 12.94 1.34
N GLU A 39 -7.11 13.51 2.44
CA GLU A 39 -6.77 14.87 2.88
C GLU A 39 -5.27 15.04 3.11
N GLN A 40 -4.63 14.11 3.84
CA GLN A 40 -3.19 14.18 4.13
C GLN A 40 -2.31 14.15 2.88
N ILE A 41 -2.76 13.52 1.80
CA ILE A 41 -2.01 13.45 0.52
C ILE A 41 -2.61 14.34 -0.57
N ASN A 42 -3.53 15.24 -0.20
CA ASN A 42 -4.15 16.24 -1.06
C ASN A 42 -4.78 15.64 -2.33
N ILE A 43 -5.59 14.60 -2.17
CA ILE A 43 -6.46 14.03 -3.21
C ILE A 43 -7.89 13.91 -2.67
N THR A 44 -8.84 13.62 -3.54
CA THR A 44 -10.22 13.35 -3.10
C THR A 44 -10.38 11.90 -2.61
N GLN A 45 -11.30 11.65 -1.68
CA GLN A 45 -11.63 10.28 -1.23
C GLN A 45 -12.03 9.34 -2.40
N PRO A 46 -12.81 9.77 -3.41
CA PRO A 46 -13.11 8.94 -4.58
C PRO A 46 -11.88 8.57 -5.40
N GLU A 47 -10.89 9.47 -5.53
CA GLU A 47 -9.61 9.14 -6.17
C GLU A 47 -8.84 8.10 -5.36
N LEU A 48 -8.80 8.24 -4.03
CA LEU A 48 -8.19 7.25 -3.15
C LEU A 48 -8.88 5.88 -3.30
N SER A 49 -10.21 5.84 -3.28
CA SER A 49 -10.97 4.60 -3.45
C SER A 49 -10.69 3.90 -4.78
N LYS A 50 -10.58 4.65 -5.88
CA LYS A 50 -10.17 4.10 -7.19
C LYS A 50 -8.75 3.53 -7.15
N MET A 51 -7.83 4.15 -6.40
CA MET A 51 -6.48 3.62 -6.21
C MET A 51 -6.45 2.36 -5.34
N GLU A 52 -7.21 2.34 -4.23
CA GLU A 52 -7.29 1.19 -3.33
C GLU A 52 -7.93 -0.04 -3.96
N THR A 53 -8.91 0.17 -4.85
CA THR A 53 -9.61 -0.89 -5.59
C THR A 53 -8.91 -1.29 -6.89
N GLY A 54 -7.77 -0.65 -7.23
CA GLY A 54 -7.02 -0.94 -8.46
C GLY A 54 -7.64 -0.40 -9.74
N LYS A 55 -8.77 0.33 -9.67
CA LYS A 55 -9.42 0.99 -10.83
C LYS A 55 -8.57 2.12 -11.41
N ARG A 56 -7.62 2.67 -10.65
CA ARG A 56 -6.65 3.67 -11.08
C ARG A 56 -5.28 3.35 -10.48
N PRO A 57 -4.18 3.35 -11.27
CA PRO A 57 -2.85 3.17 -10.71
C PRO A 57 -2.42 4.38 -9.87
N ILE A 58 -1.52 4.16 -8.90
CA ILE A 58 -0.92 5.25 -8.12
C ILE A 58 0.15 5.92 -8.98
N GLY A 59 -0.05 7.20 -9.29
CA GLY A 59 0.94 7.99 -10.03
C GLY A 59 2.12 8.43 -9.16
N LYS A 60 3.27 8.72 -9.77
CA LYS A 60 4.49 9.19 -9.09
C LYS A 60 4.27 10.40 -8.18
N THR A 61 3.40 11.34 -8.59
CA THR A 61 3.06 12.51 -7.77
C THR A 61 2.37 12.10 -6.46
N VAL A 62 1.39 11.20 -6.54
CA VAL A 62 0.66 10.71 -5.36
C VAL A 62 1.59 9.88 -4.46
N ALA A 63 2.40 9.00 -5.06
CA ALA A 63 3.41 8.23 -4.33
C ALA A 63 4.37 9.14 -3.54
N LYS A 64 4.82 10.25 -4.12
CA LYS A 64 5.67 11.25 -3.44
C LYS A 64 4.93 11.99 -2.31
N ARG A 65 3.63 12.25 -2.46
CA ARG A 65 2.83 12.88 -1.40
C ARG A 65 2.65 11.93 -0.21
N ILE A 66 2.37 10.64 -0.47
CA ILE A 66 2.32 9.62 0.58
C ILE A 66 3.68 9.52 1.29
N ALA A 67 4.77 9.46 0.52
CA ALA A 67 6.12 9.46 1.07
C ALA A 67 6.41 10.64 2.00
N LYS A 68 5.98 11.85 1.60
CA LYS A 68 6.15 13.06 2.41
C LYS A 68 5.28 13.05 3.67
N ALA A 69 4.01 12.63 3.55
CA ALA A 69 3.05 12.67 4.65
C ALA A 69 3.39 11.65 5.76
N PHE A 70 3.92 10.48 5.37
CA PHE A 70 4.10 9.36 6.30
C PHE A 70 5.55 8.88 6.45
N GLY A 71 6.52 9.61 5.88
CA GLY A 71 7.95 9.30 6.05
C GLY A 71 8.39 7.98 5.42
N VAL A 72 7.82 7.60 4.27
CA VAL A 72 8.13 6.33 3.59
C VAL A 72 8.78 6.53 2.21
N ASN A 73 9.44 5.49 1.69
CA ASN A 73 10.01 5.55 0.34
C ASN A 73 8.88 5.47 -0.71
N TYR A 74 8.75 6.47 -1.61
CA TYR A 74 7.68 6.49 -2.61
C TYR A 74 7.69 5.30 -3.59
N GLN A 75 8.85 4.67 -3.81
CA GLN A 75 8.99 3.53 -4.73
C GLN A 75 8.17 2.31 -4.29
N ILE A 76 7.71 2.30 -3.03
CA ILE A 76 6.83 1.25 -2.53
C ILE A 76 5.44 1.26 -3.16
N PHE A 77 5.03 2.37 -3.79
CA PHE A 77 3.70 2.54 -4.38
C PHE A 77 3.71 2.58 -5.92
N LEU A 78 4.83 2.24 -6.56
CA LEU A 78 5.01 2.18 -8.02
C LEU A 78 5.25 0.73 -8.44
#